data_AF-A0A1G2TK16-F1
#
_entry.id   AF-A0A1G2TK16-F1
#
_cell.length_a   1.000
_cell.length_b   1.000
_cell.length_c   1.000
_cell.angle_alpha   90.00
_cell.angle_beta   90.00
_cell.angle_gamma   90.00
#
_symmetry.space_group_name_H-M   'P 1'
#
loop_
_entity.id
_entity.type
_entity.pdbx_description
1 polymer ?
#
loop_
_entity_poly.entity_id
_entity_poly.type
_entity_poly.pdbx_seq_one_letter_code
_entity_poly.pdbx_strand_id
1 'polypeptide(L)' 'MKLHKITFILLIIGGLNWGLEALGYNLVDWVFGMDSTIAMVVYLLVGLSAVYEIVSHKGLCRNCSQGQM' A
#
# COMPACT_ATOMS: atom_id res chain seq x y z
N MET A 1 -7.35 -5.61 -15.65
CA MET A 1 -7.46 -4.92 -14.35
C MET A 1 -6.55 -3.68 -14.39
N LYS A 2 -7.02 -2.48 -14.03
CA LYS A 2 -6.17 -1.27 -13.99
C LYS A 2 -5.17 -1.42 -12.83
N LEU A 3 -3.88 -1.17 -13.08
CA LEU A 3 -2.80 -1.29 -12.08
C LEU A 3 -3.11 -0.53 -10.78
N HIS A 4 -3.71 0.65 -10.91
CA HIS A 4 -4.27 1.45 -9.80
C HIS A 4 -5.12 0.64 -8.80
N LYS A 5 -5.98 -0.28 -9.24
CA LYS A 5 -6.81 -1.04 -8.30
C LYS A 5 -5.97 -1.96 -7.42
N ILE A 6 -4.94 -2.58 -8.01
CA ILE A 6 -4.07 -3.54 -7.30
C ILE A 6 -3.20 -2.77 -6.29
N THR A 7 -2.56 -1.69 -6.75
CA THR A 7 -1.71 -0.84 -5.91
C THR A 7 -2.51 -0.18 -4.79
N PHE A 8 -3.71 0.31 -5.07
CA PHE A 8 -4.57 0.91 -4.06
C PHE A 8 -5.02 -0.09 -2.98
N ILE A 9 -5.38 -1.32 -3.37
CA ILE A 9 -5.72 -2.39 -2.41
C ILE A 9 -4.52 -2.74 -1.53
N LEU A 10 -3.33 -2.93 -2.13
CA LEU A 10 -2.11 -3.22 -1.38
C LEU A 10 -1.75 -2.08 -0.41
N LEU A 11 -1.94 -0.83 -0.82
CA LEU A 11 -1.70 0.35 0.00
C LEU A 11 -2.66 0.41 1.20
N ILE A 12 -3.95 0.09 1.00
CA ILE A 12 -4.92 -0.03 2.11
C ILE A 12 -4.51 -1.13 3.07
N ILE A 13 -4.17 -2.32 2.58
CA ILE A 13 -3.73 -3.45 3.43
C ILE A 13 -2.50 -3.06 4.25
N GLY A 14 -1.51 -2.44 3.60
CA GLY A 14 -0.30 -1.96 4.26
C GLY A 14 -0.58 -0.90 5.33
N GLY A 15 -1.44 0.09 5.02
CA GLY A 15 -1.83 1.13 5.96
C GLY A 15 -2.61 0.59 7.16
N LEU A 16 -3.50 -0.37 6.95
CA LEU A 16 -4.22 -1.05 8.03
C LEU A 16 -3.26 -1.86 8.91
N ASN A 17 -2.30 -2.59 8.32
CA ASN A 17 -1.28 -3.30 9.09
C ASN A 17 -0.44 -2.33 9.94
N TRP A 18 -0.01 -1.20 9.38
CA TRP A 18 0.72 -0.18 10.13
C TRP A 18 -0.11 0.45 11.26
N GLY A 19 -1.42 0.63 11.04
CA GLY A 19 -2.33 1.08 12.10
C GLY A 19 -2.45 0.06 13.24
N LEU A 20 -2.54 -1.23 12.91
CA LEU A 20 -2.56 -2.32 13.90
C LEU A 20 -1.22 -2.48 14.61
N GLU A 21 -0.10 -2.28 13.90
CA GLU A 21 1.25 -2.28 14.46
C GLU A 21 1.39 -1.25 15.59
N ALA A 22 0.84 -0.04 15.39
CA ALA A 22 0.85 1.01 16.39
C ALA A 22 0.04 0.64 17.66
N LEU A 23 -0.86 -0.34 17.57
CA LEU A 23 -1.61 -0.92 18.68
C LEU A 23 -0.94 -2.18 19.26
N GLY A 24 0.26 -2.53 18.79
CA GLY A 24 1.01 -3.72 19.20
C GLY A 24 0.60 -5.01 18.51
N TYR A 25 -0.13 -4.94 17.38
CA TYR A 25 -0.57 -6.10 16.62
C TYR A 25 -0.03 -6.08 15.19
N ASN A 26 1.06 -6.80 14.94
CA ASN A 26 1.58 -6.99 13.59
C ASN A 26 0.88 -8.17 12.90
N LEU A 27 -0.12 -7.91 12.05
CA LEU A 27 -0.82 -8.97 11.34
C LEU A 27 0.11 -9.70 10.36
N VAL A 28 1.02 -8.98 9.70
CA VAL A 28 1.99 -9.58 8.76
C VAL A 28 2.90 -10.55 9.49
N ASP A 29 3.49 -10.16 10.62
CA ASP A 29 4.36 -11.04 11.40
C ASP A 29 3.58 -12.18 12.05
N TRP A 30 2.33 -11.95 12.46
CA TRP A 30 1.49 -12.99 13.05
C TRP A 30 1.12 -14.10 12.05
N VAL A 31 0.90 -13.73 10.78
CA VAL A 31 0.54 -14.69 9.71
C VAL A 31 1.77 -15.35 9.09
N PHE A 32 2.85 -14.61 8.86
CA PHE A 32 4.00 -15.08 8.09
C PHE A 32 5.26 -15.35 8.93
N GLY A 33 5.33 -14.82 10.16
CA GLY A 33 6.51 -14.88 11.02
C GLY A 33 7.44 -13.68 10.82
N MET A 34 7.98 -13.20 11.95
CA MET A 34 8.79 -11.97 12.10
C MET A 34 10.08 -11.94 11.24
N ASP A 35 10.60 -13.11 10.84
CA ASP A 35 11.82 -13.25 10.02
C ASP A 35 11.55 -13.90 8.65
N SER A 36 10.31 -13.87 8.18
CA SER A 36 9.99 -14.51 6.90
C SER A 36 10.39 -13.63 5.72
N THR A 37 11.05 -14.24 4.74
CA THR A 37 11.27 -13.64 3.40
C THR A 37 9.94 -13.16 2.79
N ILE A 38 8.83 -13.79 3.17
CA ILE A 38 7.47 -13.44 2.72
C ILE A 38 7.02 -12.09 3.30
N ALA A 39 7.22 -11.83 4.59
CA ALA A 39 6.91 -10.53 5.19
C ALA A 39 7.68 -9.39 4.51
N MET A 40 8.97 -9.61 4.23
CA MET A 40 9.79 -8.65 3.47
C MET A 40 9.21 -8.38 2.08
N VAL A 41 8.80 -9.42 1.34
CA VAL A 41 8.18 -9.26 0.02
C VAL A 41 6.87 -8.48 0.12
N VAL A 42 6.03 -8.75 1.12
CA VAL A 42 4.78 -8.01 1.35
C VAL A 42 5.07 -6.53 1.58
N TYR A 43 6.00 -6.19 2.48
CA TYR A 43 6.36 -4.80 2.74
C TYR A 43 6.95 -4.10 1.51
N LEU A 44 7.73 -4.80 0.71
CA LEU A 44 8.27 -4.28 -0.54
C LEU A 44 7.16 -3.99 -1.57
N LEU A 45 6.18 -4.88 -1.71
CA LEU A 45 5.03 -4.68 -2.59
C LEU A 45 4.13 -3.52 -2.13
N VAL A 46 3.92 -3.37 -0.82
CA VAL A 46 3.21 -2.23 -0.23
C VAL A 46 3.95 -0.93 -0.54
N GLY A 47 5.27 -0.89 -0.34
CA GLY A 47 6.11 0.27 -0.64
C GLY A 47 6.07 0.67 -2.11
N LEU A 48 6.22 -0.30 -3.02
CA LEU A 48 6.10 -0.06 -4.47
C LEU A 48 4.71 0.47 -4.86
N SER A 49 3.66 -0.04 -4.20
CA SER A 49 2.29 0.43 -4.42
C SER A 49 2.11 1.87 -3.97
N ALA A 50 2.69 2.26 -2.83
CA ALA A 50 2.70 3.65 -2.37
C ALA A 50 3.41 4.58 -3.36
N VAL A 51 4.58 4.19 -3.85
CA VAL A 51 5.29 4.96 -4.88
C VAL A 51 4.44 5.10 -6.14
N TYR A 52 3.81 4.02 -6.63
CA TYR A 52 2.96 4.06 -7.82
C TYR A 52 1.77 5.01 -7.66
N GLU A 53 1.07 4.94 -6.52
CA GLU A 53 -0.07 5.83 -6.25
C GLU A 53 0.37 7.29 -6.15
N ILE A 54 1.53 7.59 -5.57
CA ILE A 54 2.09 8.95 -5.50
C ILE A 54 2.41 9.49 -6.90
N VAL A 55 3.16 8.73 -7.71
CA VAL A 55 3.58 9.21 -9.04
C VAL A 55 2.40 9.29 -10.03
N SER A 56 1.39 8.45 -9.85
CA SER A 56 0.21 8.40 -10.70
C SER A 56 -0.94 9.27 -10.18
N HIS A 57 -0.79 9.88 -9.00
CA HIS A 57 -1.87 10.55 -8.27
C HIS A 57 -2.60 11.60 -9.11
N LYS A 58 -1.87 12.50 -9.77
CA LYS A 58 -2.45 13.59 -10.55
C LYS A 58 -3.31 13.09 -11.73
N GLY A 59 -2.94 11.96 -12.32
CA GLY A 59 -3.68 11.36 -13.45
C GLY A 59 -4.87 10.49 -13.03
N LEU A 60 -4.88 10.02 -11.78
CA LEU A 60 -5.93 9.15 -11.24
C LEU A 60 -6.95 9.91 -10.37
N CYS A 61 -6.52 10.97 -9.69
CA CYS A 61 -7.35 11.74 -8.77
C CYS A 61 -8.19 12.77 -9.52
N ARG A 62 -9.52 12.61 -9.46
CA ARG A 62 -10.49 13.50 -10.12
C ARG A 62 -10.42 14.95 -9.63
N ASN A 63 -10.08 15.15 -8.35
CA ASN A 63 -9.97 16.48 -7.75
C ASN A 63 -8.68 17.19 -8.19
N CYS A 64 -7.61 16.45 -8.45
CA CYS A 64 -6.35 17.01 -8.96
C CYS A 64 -6.37 17.17 -10.48
N SER A 65 -7.12 16.35 -11.21
CA SER A 65 -7.23 16.44 -12.67
C SER A 65 -8.07 17.63 -13.15
N GLN A 66 -8.98 18.15 -12.32
CA GLN A 66 -9.81 19.31 -12.64
C GLN A 66 -9.05 20.65 -12.67
N GLY A 67 -7.81 20.70 -12.17
CA GLY A 67 -6.94 21.88 -12.23
C GLY A 67 -6.07 21.97 -13.49
N GLN A 68 -6.39 21.23 -14.56
CA GLN A 68 -5.66 21.20 -15.84
C GLN A 68 -6.51 21.77 -16.99
N MET A 69 -7.44 22.69 -16.70
CA MET A 69 -8.14 23.48 -17.72
C MET A 69 -7.30 24.69 -18.11
#